data_AF-A0A848YG57-F1
#
_entry.id   AF-A0A848YG57-F1
#
_cell.length_a   1.000
_cell.length_b   1.000
_cell.length_c   1.000
_cell.angle_alpha   90.00
_cell.angle_beta   90.00
_cell.angle_gamma   90.00
#
_symmetry.space_group_name_H-M   'P 1'
#
loop_
_entity.id
_entity.type
_entity.pdbx_description
1 polymer ?
#
loop_
_entity_poly.entity_id
_entity_poly.type
_entity_poly.pdbx_seq_one_letter_code
_entity_poly.pdbx_strand_id
1 'polypeptide(L)'
;MCGCVWRLILTDLRTRIGAVLFGSMNLVVLSLPAAANKIENPIAVFAGLDKITATITTFEVPVNKTKQFGTLQVTPRICYTRPITEAPKTTSFVEVNEVLLNGNLNRIFTGWMFAASPGLNAVEHPVYDVWLTNCKTPAAETSEESAPNSPSTPSAPSNN
;
A
#
# COMPACT_ATOMS: atom_id res chain seq x y z
N MET A 1 -34.25 -16.05 -0.26
CA MET A 1 -34.06 -15.98 1.22
C MET A 1 -32.84 -15.10 1.46
N CYS A 2 -32.85 -13.90 2.04
CA CYS A 2 -33.86 -12.97 2.60
C CYS A 2 -34.36 -11.98 1.53
N GLY A 3 -35.63 -11.62 1.40
CA GLY A 3 -36.58 -11.23 2.44
C GLY A 3 -36.74 -9.70 2.36
N CYS A 4 -37.60 -9.16 1.49
CA CYS A 4 -39.01 -8.83 1.74
C CYS A 4 -39.21 -7.69 2.75
N VAL A 5 -40.17 -6.81 2.43
CA VAL A 5 -40.84 -5.87 3.34
C VAL A 5 -40.23 -4.46 3.52
N TRP A 6 -40.05 -3.71 2.42
CA TRP A 6 -40.48 -2.30 2.46
C TRP A 6 -41.11 -1.88 1.13
N ARG A 7 -42.04 -2.72 0.69
CA ARG A 7 -43.00 -2.42 -0.37
C ARG A 7 -44.38 -2.47 0.26
N LEU A 8 -44.69 -1.46 1.08
CA LEU A 8 -46.05 -1.08 1.46
C LEU A 8 -46.11 0.44 1.28
N ILE A 9 -46.65 0.89 0.15
CA ILE A 9 -48.09 1.15 -0.01
C ILE A 9 -48.48 2.36 0.83
N LEU A 10 -48.65 3.46 0.11
CA LEU A 10 -49.60 4.56 0.28
C LEU A 10 -49.04 5.64 -0.66
N THR A 11 -49.15 5.51 -1.99
CA THR A 11 -50.40 5.79 -2.71
C THR A 11 -51.34 6.68 -1.92
N ASP A 12 -50.91 7.92 -1.65
CA ASP A 12 -51.81 9.07 -1.55
C ASP A 12 -50.99 10.36 -1.55
N LEU A 13 -50.67 10.86 -2.75
CA LEU A 13 -50.70 12.31 -3.04
C LEU A 13 -50.50 12.58 -4.53
N ARG A 14 -51.24 11.86 -5.37
CA ARG A 14 -51.72 12.49 -6.60
C ARG A 14 -52.78 13.50 -6.15
N THR A 15 -52.71 14.71 -6.68
CA THR A 15 -53.59 15.85 -6.40
C THR A 15 -53.07 16.75 -5.27
N ARG A 16 -52.22 17.72 -5.62
CA ARG A 16 -52.43 19.17 -5.42
C ARG A 16 -51.36 19.93 -6.21
N ILE A 17 -51.61 20.05 -7.52
CA ILE A 17 -51.10 21.18 -8.30
C ILE A 17 -51.79 22.41 -7.70
N GLY A 18 -51.09 23.12 -6.82
CA GLY A 18 -51.57 24.31 -6.16
C GLY A 18 -50.38 25.25 -6.01
N ALA A 19 -50.34 26.25 -6.89
CA ALA A 19 -49.31 27.27 -6.93
C ALA A 19 -49.15 27.93 -5.55
N VAL A 20 -47.98 27.77 -4.94
CA VAL A 20 -47.48 28.66 -3.90
C VAL A 20 -46.11 29.16 -4.37
N LEU A 21 -46.14 30.36 -4.92
CA LEU A 21 -44.98 31.19 -5.20
C LEU A 21 -44.34 31.62 -3.88
N PHE A 22 -43.35 30.89 -3.38
CA PHE A 22 -42.45 31.38 -2.33
C PHE A 22 -41.03 30.84 -2.55
N GLY A 23 -40.17 31.71 -3.09
CA GLY A 23 -38.71 31.73 -2.93
C GLY A 23 -37.95 30.41 -3.12
N SER A 24 -37.69 30.01 -4.37
CA SER A 24 -36.75 28.96 -4.70
C SER A 24 -35.29 29.42 -4.51
N MET A 25 -34.84 29.53 -3.26
CA MET A 25 -33.41 29.59 -2.94
C MET A 25 -32.82 28.18 -3.15
N ASN A 26 -32.48 27.87 -4.41
CA ASN A 26 -31.69 26.68 -4.74
C ASN A 26 -30.33 26.81 -4.05
N LEU A 27 -30.17 26.13 -2.92
CA LEU A 27 -28.89 26.06 -2.21
C LEU A 27 -27.95 25.17 -3.04
N VAL A 28 -27.21 25.79 -3.96
CA VAL A 28 -26.16 25.12 -4.73
C VAL A 28 -25.04 24.77 -3.76
N VAL A 29 -25.00 23.50 -3.33
CA VAL A 29 -23.89 22.97 -2.52
C VAL A 29 -22.68 22.82 -3.44
N LEU A 30 -21.76 23.77 -3.39
CA LEU A 30 -20.45 23.66 -4.01
C LEU A 30 -19.63 22.63 -3.21
N SER A 31 -19.49 21.43 -3.75
CA SER A 31 -18.57 20.42 -3.19
C SER A 31 -17.13 20.87 -3.43
N LEU A 32 -16.41 21.32 -2.39
CA LEU A 32 -14.98 21.57 -2.51
C LEU A 32 -14.22 20.23 -2.58
N PRO A 33 -13.26 20.07 -3.51
CA PRO A 33 -12.41 18.89 -3.54
C PRO A 33 -11.48 18.90 -2.32
N ALA A 34 -11.49 17.82 -1.53
CA ALA A 34 -10.52 17.61 -0.47
C ALA A 34 -9.14 17.30 -1.09
N ALA A 35 -8.15 18.15 -0.82
CA ALA A 35 -6.78 17.93 -1.28
C ALA A 35 -6.09 16.86 -0.42
N ALA A 36 -6.01 15.63 -0.92
CA ALA A 36 -5.22 14.56 -0.30
C ALA A 36 -3.72 14.77 -0.58
N ASN A 37 -3.01 15.36 0.39
CA ASN A 37 -1.56 15.60 0.30
C ASN A 37 -0.79 14.28 0.42
N LYS A 38 -0.04 13.95 -0.64
CA LYS A 38 0.89 12.81 -0.67
C LYS A 38 2.28 13.35 -0.38
N ILE A 39 3.03 12.65 0.47
CA ILE A 39 4.41 13.01 0.80
C ILE A 39 5.35 12.18 -0.06
N GLU A 40 6.16 12.84 -0.87
CA GLU A 40 7.17 12.17 -1.70
C GLU A 40 8.40 11.81 -0.87
N ASN A 41 8.86 10.57 -1.01
CA ASN A 41 10.01 10.06 -0.29
C ASN A 41 11.10 9.62 -1.28
N PRO A 42 12.36 9.99 -1.04
CA PRO A 42 13.47 9.65 -1.93
C PRO A 42 13.93 8.19 -1.82
N ILE A 43 13.53 7.46 -0.78
CA ILE A 43 13.96 6.06 -0.55
C ILE A 43 12.72 5.17 -0.43
N ALA A 44 12.70 4.09 -1.21
CA ALA A 44 11.74 3.01 -1.11
C ALA A 44 12.37 1.82 -0.37
N VAL A 45 11.63 1.23 0.55
CA VAL A 45 12.02 0.07 1.33
C VAL A 45 11.21 -1.12 0.84
N PHE A 46 11.91 -2.18 0.45
CA PHE A 46 11.33 -3.42 -0.05
C PHE A 46 11.70 -4.57 0.87
N ALA A 47 10.84 -5.58 0.91
CA ALA A 47 11.21 -6.89 1.39
C ALA A 47 11.29 -7.85 0.20
N GLY A 48 12.32 -8.69 0.24
CA GLY A 48 12.56 -9.77 -0.71
C GLY A 48 12.54 -11.11 0.00
N LEU A 49 11.68 -12.03 -0.42
CA LEU A 49 11.71 -13.44 -0.02
C LEU A 49 12.47 -14.25 -1.06
N ASP A 50 13.47 -15.00 -0.61
CA ASP A 50 14.02 -16.09 -1.40
C ASP A 50 13.25 -17.38 -1.06
N LYS A 51 12.51 -17.91 -2.04
CA LYS A 51 11.69 -19.13 -1.89
C LYS A 51 12.56 -20.40 -1.78
N ILE A 52 13.82 -20.38 -2.19
CA ILE A 52 14.75 -21.52 -2.06
C ILE A 52 15.25 -21.61 -0.62
N THR A 53 15.68 -20.48 -0.06
CA THR A 53 16.26 -20.42 1.30
C THR A 53 15.23 -20.07 2.37
N ALA A 54 13.98 -19.81 2.00
CA ALA A 54 12.90 -19.34 2.87
C ALA A 54 13.27 -18.11 3.72
N THR A 55 14.18 -17.26 3.22
CA THR A 55 14.71 -16.11 3.95
C THR A 55 14.13 -14.81 3.42
N ILE A 56 13.63 -13.96 4.32
CA ILE A 56 13.14 -12.61 3.99
C ILE A 56 14.23 -11.59 4.35
N THR A 57 14.58 -10.74 3.40
CA THR A 57 15.54 -9.65 3.61
C THR A 57 14.92 -8.32 3.25
N THR A 58 15.16 -7.31 4.08
CA THR A 58 14.72 -5.95 3.81
C THR A 58 15.85 -5.18 3.15
N PHE A 59 15.54 -4.47 2.06
CA PHE A 59 16.53 -3.70 1.34
C PHE A 59 15.97 -2.36 0.86
N GLU A 60 16.82 -1.35 0.92
CA GLU A 60 16.47 0.01 0.54
C GLU A 60 16.97 0.33 -0.86
N VAL A 61 16.16 1.04 -1.61
CA VAL A 61 16.45 1.47 -2.97
C VAL A 61 16.08 2.95 -3.10
N PRO A 62 17.05 3.83 -3.41
CA PRO A 62 16.76 5.20 -3.76
C PRO A 62 15.88 5.27 -5.01
N VAL A 63 14.97 6.24 -5.05
CA VAL A 63 14.13 6.50 -6.22
C VAL A 63 15.01 6.75 -7.46
N ASN A 64 14.62 6.15 -8.60
CA ASN A 64 15.34 6.13 -9.87
C ASN A 64 16.70 5.42 -9.85
N LYS A 65 17.00 4.66 -8.80
CA LYS A 65 18.14 3.75 -8.75
C LYS A 65 17.66 2.31 -8.81
N THR A 66 18.53 1.45 -9.30
CA THR A 66 18.27 0.01 -9.40
C THR A 66 19.07 -0.71 -8.36
N LYS A 67 18.43 -1.62 -7.63
CA LYS A 67 19.10 -2.56 -6.72
C LYS A 67 18.81 -3.98 -7.17
N GLN A 68 19.81 -4.84 -7.07
CA GLN A 68 19.69 -6.24 -7.41
C GLN A 68 19.33 -7.07 -6.17
N PHE A 69 18.34 -7.94 -6.31
CA PHE A 69 17.95 -8.95 -5.34
C PHE A 69 17.86 -10.29 -6.07
N GLY A 70 18.86 -11.16 -5.87
CA GLY A 70 19.00 -12.39 -6.64
C GLY A 70 19.12 -12.11 -8.14
N THR A 71 18.21 -12.67 -8.93
CA THR A 71 18.12 -12.42 -10.38
C THR A 71 17.24 -11.21 -10.73
N LEU A 72 16.59 -10.57 -9.75
CA LEU A 72 15.70 -9.44 -9.98
C LEU A 72 16.43 -8.11 -9.81
N GLN A 73 16.13 -7.17 -10.71
CA GLN A 73 16.54 -5.78 -10.63
C GLN A 73 15.33 -4.91 -10.35
N VAL A 74 15.28 -4.32 -9.16
CA VAL A 74 14.16 -3.54 -8.66
C VAL A 74 14.48 -2.05 -8.80
N THR A 75 13.60 -1.32 -9.47
CA THR A 75 13.77 0.12 -9.74
C THR A 75 12.49 0.88 -9.36
N PRO A 76 12.42 1.48 -8.15
CA PRO A 76 11.32 2.38 -7.81
C PRO A 76 11.44 3.70 -8.59
N ARG A 77 10.34 4.15 -9.20
CA ARG A 77 10.26 5.46 -9.85
C ARG A 77 9.71 6.54 -8.94
N ILE A 78 8.81 6.15 -8.03
CA ILE A 78 8.05 7.07 -7.19
C ILE A 78 7.76 6.34 -5.88
N CYS A 79 7.86 7.02 -4.74
CA CYS A 79 7.48 6.48 -3.43
C CYS A 79 6.68 7.52 -2.64
N TYR A 80 5.45 7.21 -2.26
CA TYR A 80 4.55 8.10 -1.54
C TYR A 80 4.14 7.54 -0.18
N THR A 81 4.10 8.41 0.83
CA THR A 81 3.46 8.16 2.13
C THR A 81 2.32 9.14 2.39
N ARG A 82 1.54 8.87 3.44
CA ARG A 82 0.50 9.78 3.92
C ARG A 82 0.89 10.45 5.23
N PRO A 83 0.38 11.67 5.49
CA PRO A 83 0.53 12.28 6.79
C PRO A 83 -0.21 11.47 7.86
N ILE A 84 0.24 11.59 9.10
CA ILE A 84 -0.31 10.86 10.27
C ILE A 84 -1.77 11.21 10.59
N THR A 85 -2.32 12.28 10.01
CA THR A 85 -3.73 12.68 10.17
C THR A 85 -4.69 11.86 9.30
N GLU A 86 -4.18 11.09 8.34
CA GLU A 86 -4.96 10.19 7.48
C GLU A 86 -4.58 8.73 7.78
N ALA A 87 -5.39 7.78 7.32
CA ALA A 87 -5.02 6.37 7.36
C ALA A 87 -3.66 6.14 6.66
N PRO A 88 -2.75 5.37 7.29
CA PRO A 88 -1.43 5.14 6.73
C PRO A 88 -1.55 4.38 5.41
N LYS A 89 -1.03 4.98 4.34
CA LYS A 89 -1.03 4.37 3.01
C LYS A 89 0.27 4.69 2.30
N THR A 90 1.09 3.66 2.15
CA THR A 90 2.36 3.75 1.45
C THR A 90 2.27 3.04 0.10
N THR A 91 2.63 3.75 -0.97
CA THR A 91 2.52 3.26 -2.34
C THR A 91 3.74 3.64 -3.15
N SER A 92 4.18 2.75 -4.03
CA SER A 92 5.35 2.98 -4.89
C SER A 92 5.07 2.50 -6.31
N PHE A 93 5.50 3.26 -7.31
CA PHE A 93 5.50 2.78 -8.69
C PHE A 93 6.85 2.14 -8.98
N VAL A 94 6.85 0.87 -9.36
CA VAL A 94 8.05 0.03 -9.41
C VAL A 94 8.14 -0.67 -10.74
N GLU A 95 9.35 -0.68 -11.28
CA GLU A 95 9.74 -1.47 -12.43
C GLU A 95 10.67 -2.59 -11.97
N VAL A 96 10.36 -3.84 -12.31
CA VAL A 96 11.20 -4.99 -11.97
C VAL A 96 11.59 -5.74 -13.23
N ASN A 97 12.89 -5.90 -13.43
CA ASN A 97 13.45 -6.72 -14.50
C ASN A 97 14.02 -8.01 -13.91
N GLU A 98 13.92 -9.10 -14.65
CA GLU A 98 14.65 -10.33 -14.42
C GLU A 98 15.92 -10.33 -15.29
N VAL A 99 17.05 -10.69 -14.69
CA VAL A 99 18.31 -10.96 -15.38
C VAL A 99 18.33 -12.42 -15.79
N LEU A 100 18.24 -12.68 -17.09
CA LEU A 100 18.29 -14.03 -17.66
C LEU A 100 19.72 -14.57 -17.69
N LEU A 101 19.87 -15.89 -17.86
CA LEU A 101 21.16 -16.60 -17.95
C LEU A 101 22.09 -16.08 -19.06
N ASN A 102 21.51 -15.55 -20.14
CA ASN A 102 22.23 -14.94 -21.27
C ASN A 102 22.59 -13.46 -21.02
N GLY A 103 22.29 -12.92 -19.84
CA GLY A 103 22.52 -11.51 -19.49
C GLY A 103 21.45 -10.54 -19.98
N ASN A 104 20.43 -11.01 -20.71
CA ASN A 104 19.34 -10.13 -21.15
C ASN A 104 18.41 -9.74 -19.99
N LEU A 105 17.90 -8.52 -20.04
CA LEU A 105 16.93 -8.00 -19.08
C LEU A 105 15.52 -8.17 -19.61
N ASN A 106 14.69 -8.93 -18.91
CA ASN A 106 13.28 -9.08 -19.21
C ASN A 106 12.42 -8.31 -18.20
N ARG A 107 11.54 -7.42 -18.66
CA ARG A 107 10.64 -6.66 -17.78
C ARG A 107 9.50 -7.57 -17.31
N ILE A 108 9.54 -8.02 -16.05
CA ILE A 108 8.51 -8.93 -15.50
C ILE A 108 7.38 -8.19 -14.80
N PHE A 109 7.61 -6.96 -14.33
CA PHE A 109 6.60 -6.18 -13.63
C PHE A 109 6.78 -4.69 -13.83
N THR A 110 5.67 -3.99 -14.01
CA THR A 110 5.61 -2.52 -14.03
C THR A 110 4.26 -2.09 -13.47
N GLY A 111 4.27 -1.45 -12.30
CA GLY A 111 3.00 -1.13 -11.65
C GLY A 111 3.13 -0.51 -10.26
N TRP A 112 1.96 -0.28 -9.65
CA TRP A 112 1.84 0.26 -8.31
C TRP A 112 1.88 -0.86 -7.27
N MET A 113 2.80 -0.76 -6.32
CA MET A 113 2.87 -1.62 -5.13
C MET A 113 2.27 -0.90 -3.91
N PHE A 114 1.65 -1.65 -3.01
CA PHE A 114 0.97 -1.14 -1.81
C PHE A 114 1.53 -1.81 -0.57
N ALA A 115 2.12 -1.05 0.34
CA ALA A 115 2.74 -1.62 1.55
C ALA A 115 1.69 -2.25 2.50
N ALA A 116 0.51 -1.64 2.62
CA ALA A 116 -0.57 -2.14 3.46
C ALA A 116 -1.27 -3.39 2.88
N SER A 117 -1.05 -3.72 1.60
CA SER A 117 -1.65 -4.88 0.97
C SER A 117 -0.70 -5.47 -0.07
N PRO A 118 0.41 -6.10 0.37
CA PRO A 118 1.42 -6.65 -0.53
C PRO A 118 0.83 -7.63 -1.55
N GLY A 119 -0.09 -8.51 -1.13
CA GLY A 119 -0.70 -9.52 -1.98
C GLY A 119 -1.58 -8.99 -3.13
N LEU A 120 -1.84 -7.68 -3.21
CA LEU A 120 -2.60 -7.10 -4.33
C LEU A 120 -1.71 -6.85 -5.56
N ASN A 121 -0.47 -6.41 -5.35
CA ASN A 121 0.45 -6.02 -6.43
C ASN A 121 1.91 -6.23 -6.02
N ALA A 122 2.24 -7.39 -5.44
CA ALA A 122 3.61 -7.82 -5.25
C ALA A 122 4.15 -8.47 -6.53
N VAL A 123 5.48 -8.52 -6.65
CA VAL A 123 6.14 -9.35 -7.65
C VAL A 123 6.27 -10.75 -7.09
N GLU A 124 5.59 -11.68 -7.73
CA GLU A 124 5.67 -13.11 -7.44
C GLU A 124 6.51 -13.77 -8.54
N HIS A 125 7.78 -14.05 -8.26
CA HIS A 125 8.63 -14.82 -9.15
C HIS A 125 8.64 -16.29 -8.70
N PRO A 126 8.93 -17.27 -9.59
CA PRO A 126 9.07 -18.66 -9.19
C PRO A 126 10.12 -18.89 -8.08
N VAL A 127 11.10 -18.00 -7.97
CA VAL A 127 12.24 -18.11 -7.03
C VAL A 127 12.26 -16.99 -5.98
N TYR A 128 11.80 -15.79 -6.31
CA TYR A 128 11.97 -14.59 -5.48
C TYR A 128 10.67 -13.77 -5.39
N ASP A 129 10.25 -13.37 -4.21
CA ASP A 129 9.13 -12.43 -4.10
C ASP A 129 9.62 -11.08 -3.64
N VAL A 130 9.09 -10.01 -4.23
CA VAL A 130 9.46 -8.65 -3.86
C VAL A 130 8.20 -7.82 -3.66
N TRP A 131 8.11 -7.17 -2.50
CA TRP A 131 7.02 -6.25 -2.20
C TRP A 131 7.52 -5.02 -1.45
N LEU A 132 6.77 -3.93 -1.61
CA LEU A 132 7.00 -2.69 -0.89
C LEU A 132 6.63 -2.87 0.59
N THR A 133 7.48 -2.42 1.50
CA THR A 133 7.19 -2.39 2.94
C THR A 133 7.05 -0.98 3.46
N ASN A 134 7.88 -0.05 3.00
CA ASN A 134 7.79 1.34 3.43
C ASN A 134 8.41 2.32 2.42
N CYS A 135 8.21 3.62 2.61
CA CYS A 135 9.01 4.66 2.00
C CYS A 135 9.55 5.55 3.11
N LYS A 136 10.80 5.98 3.02
CA LYS A 136 11.42 6.83 4.02
C LYS A 136 12.15 8.01 3.41
N THR A 137 12.25 9.06 4.20
CA THR A 137 13.19 10.16 3.96
C THR A 137 14.48 9.86 4.74
N PRO A 138 15.67 10.23 4.25
CA PRO A 138 16.93 9.98 4.93
C PRO A 138 17.03 10.51 6.39
N ALA A 139 16.08 11.34 6.84
CA ALA A 139 15.99 11.83 8.22
C ALA A 139 14.93 11.11 9.10
N ALA A 140 14.16 10.17 8.55
CA ALA A 140 13.10 9.46 9.26
C ALA A 140 13.56 8.08 9.73
N GLU A 141 14.62 8.04 10.52
CA GLU A 141 14.91 6.90 11.39
C GLU A 141 14.27 7.16 12.75
N THR A 142 12.97 6.89 12.90
CA THR A 142 12.33 6.59 14.20
C THR A 142 10.91 6.08 13.93
N SER A 143 10.53 5.07 14.72
CA SER A 143 9.22 4.43 14.90
C SER A 143 8.75 3.44 13.83
N GLU A 144 9.19 2.18 13.97
CA GLU A 144 8.29 1.06 14.28
C GLU A 144 9.13 -0.09 14.85
N GLU A 145 9.46 0.05 16.14
CA GLU A 145 9.79 -1.05 17.05
C GLU A 145 8.62 -2.04 17.02
N SER A 146 8.76 -3.13 16.26
CA SER A 146 7.99 -4.35 16.46
C SER A 146 8.89 -5.29 17.26
N ALA A 147 8.90 -5.07 18.57
CA ALA A 147 9.56 -5.93 19.54
C ALA A 147 9.15 -7.39 19.29
N PRO A 148 10.09 -8.33 19.06
CA PRO A 148 9.82 -9.72 19.37
C PRO A 148 9.93 -9.84 20.89
N ASN A 149 8.80 -9.76 21.59
CA ASN A 149 8.71 -10.30 22.95
C ASN A 149 8.89 -11.83 22.85
N SER A 150 10.14 -12.28 22.84
CA SER A 150 10.48 -13.66 23.13
C SER A 150 10.94 -13.73 24.58
N PRO A 151 10.20 -14.41 25.48
CA PRO A 151 10.69 -14.65 26.82
C PRO A 151 11.78 -15.74 26.73
N SER A 152 13.05 -15.34 26.70
CA SER A 152 14.15 -16.25 26.91
C SER A 152 14.20 -16.63 28.39
N THR A 153 13.73 -17.85 28.69
CA THR A 153 13.92 -18.59 29.94
C THR A 153 15.36 -18.43 30.47
N PRO A 154 15.57 -18.07 31.75
CA PRO A 154 16.89 -18.12 32.36
C PRO A 154 17.39 -19.57 32.40
N SER A 155 18.42 -19.86 31.61
CA SER A 155 19.22 -21.07 31.71
C SER A 155 19.86 -21.16 33.09
N ALA A 156 19.63 -22.29 33.77
CA ALA A 156 20.29 -22.66 35.02
C ALA A 156 21.82 -22.73 34.84
N PRO A 157 22.63 -22.29 35.82
CA PRO A 157 24.06 -22.52 35.78
C PRO A 157 24.42 -23.91 36.33
N SER A 158 25.19 -24.63 35.52
CA SER A 158 25.89 -25.88 35.84
C SER A 158 27.22 -25.57 36.56
N ASN A 159 27.41 -26.23 37.70
CA ASN A 159 28.65 -26.72 38.33
C ASN A 159 29.93 -25.85 38.39
N ASN A 160 30.40 -25.61 39.62
CA ASN A 160 31.68 -26.16 40.11
C ASN A 160 31.64 -26.28 41.64
#